data_AF-A0A9E3M611-F1
#
_entry.id   AF-A0A9E3M611-F1
#
_cell.length_a   1.000
_cell.length_b   1.000
_cell.length_c   1.000
_cell.angle_alpha   90.00
_cell.angle_beta   90.00
_cell.angle_gamma   90.00
#
_symmetry.space_group_name_H-M   'P 1'
#
loop_
_entity.id
_entity.type
_entity.pdbx_description
1 polymer ?
#
loop_
_entity_poly.entity_id
_entity_poly.type
_entity_poly.pdbx_seq_one_letter_code
_entity_poly.pdbx_strand_id
1 'polypeptide(L)'
;MESKIKHLEMIQGVINRMAHDSFLLKEWSVILVSALFVLAAKDSNIYFILLAYFPALAFWILDGYFLWQERLFRKLYDKVRKMNEADIDFSMDTSDFVGDVESWCKVTFSKTLRLFYGVIVGTILIVMVIAIFSVC
;
A
#
# COMPACT_ATOMS: atom_id res chain seq x y z
N MET A 1 4.77 18.25 -29.60
CA MET A 1 3.74 18.09 -28.55
C MET A 1 3.45 16.61 -28.29
N GLU A 2 3.64 15.76 -29.30
CA GLU A 2 3.41 14.31 -29.19
C GLU A 2 4.33 13.62 -28.18
N SER A 3 5.60 14.01 -28.08
CA SER A 3 6.56 13.39 -27.16
C SER A 3 6.18 13.65 -25.71
N LYS A 4 5.83 14.90 -25.38
CA LYS A 4 5.35 15.23 -24.02
C LYS A 4 4.10 14.44 -23.67
N ILE A 5 3.11 14.38 -24.56
CA ILE A 5 1.85 13.66 -24.31
C ILE A 5 2.15 12.18 -24.02
N LYS A 6 2.95 11.53 -24.87
CA LYS A 6 3.35 10.12 -24.67
C LYS A 6 4.09 9.91 -23.35
N HIS A 7 5.00 10.82 -22.96
CA HIS A 7 5.71 10.68 -21.69
C HIS A 7 4.76 10.78 -20.49
N LEU A 8 3.84 11.75 -20.51
CA LEU A 8 2.82 11.89 -19.48
C LEU A 8 1.90 10.66 -19.41
N GLU A 9 1.50 10.10 -20.54
CA GLU A 9 0.70 8.86 -20.60
C GLU A 9 1.44 7.67 -19.98
N MET A 10 2.74 7.52 -20.27
CA MET A 10 3.53 6.45 -19.66
C MET A 10 3.65 6.61 -18.14
N ILE A 11 3.91 7.83 -17.65
CA ILE A 11 3.97 8.12 -16.21
C ILE A 11 2.61 7.86 -15.56
N GLN A 12 1.51 8.31 -16.18
CA GLN A 12 0.16 8.05 -15.69
C GLN A 12 -0.14 6.55 -15.66
N GLY A 13 0.35 5.79 -16.65
CA GLY A 13 0.27 4.33 -16.66
C GLY A 13 0.97 3.71 -15.45
N VAL A 14 2.14 4.23 -15.03
CA VAL A 14 2.82 3.77 -13.81
C VAL A 14 2.01 4.11 -12.56
N ILE A 15 1.51 5.35 -12.45
CA ILE A 15 0.67 5.80 -11.33
C ILE A 15 -0.56 4.90 -11.16
N ASN A 16 -1.24 4.58 -12.27
CA ASN A 16 -2.40 3.70 -12.26
C ASN A 16 -2.06 2.28 -11.77
N ARG A 17 -0.89 1.74 -12.14
CA ARG A 17 -0.43 0.43 -11.64
C ARG A 17 -0.16 0.49 -10.14
N MET A 18 0.53 1.51 -9.64
CA MET A 18 0.78 1.66 -8.20
C MET A 18 -0.52 1.76 -7.39
N ALA A 19 -1.50 2.52 -7.89
CA ALA A 19 -2.82 2.62 -7.26
C ALA A 19 -3.59 1.28 -7.29
N HIS A 20 -3.48 0.53 -8.40
CA HIS A 20 -4.09 -0.79 -8.52
C HIS A 20 -3.44 -1.82 -7.58
N ASP A 21 -2.12 -1.90 -7.53
CA ASP A 21 -1.39 -2.81 -6.63
C ASP A 21 -1.69 -2.48 -5.17
N SER A 22 -1.74 -1.20 -4.82
CA SER A 22 -2.17 -0.70 -3.50
C SER A 22 -3.60 -1.13 -3.14
N PHE A 23 -4.51 -1.14 -4.11
CA PHE A 23 -5.88 -1.60 -3.91
C PHE A 23 -5.95 -3.12 -3.72
N LEU A 24 -5.25 -3.89 -4.56
CA LEU A 24 -5.17 -5.35 -4.45
C LEU A 24 -4.62 -5.79 -3.09
N LEU A 25 -3.59 -5.13 -2.56
CA LEU A 25 -3.05 -5.44 -1.23
C LEU A 25 -4.08 -5.29 -0.12
N LYS A 26 -4.97 -4.30 -0.22
CA LYS A 26 -6.06 -4.10 0.76
C LYS A 26 -7.07 -5.24 0.69
N GLU A 27 -7.46 -5.66 -0.52
CA GLU A 27 -8.38 -6.79 -0.72
C GLU A 27 -7.77 -8.10 -0.19
N TRP A 28 -6.53 -8.40 -0.58
CA TRP A 28 -5.82 -9.60 -0.11
C TRP A 28 -5.61 -9.60 1.40
N SER A 29 -5.41 -8.44 2.02
CA SER A 29 -5.32 -8.33 3.47
C SER A 29 -6.61 -8.77 4.16
N VAL A 30 -7.77 -8.34 3.67
CA VAL A 30 -9.07 -8.72 4.24
C VAL A 30 -9.33 -10.21 4.01
N ILE A 31 -9.03 -10.73 2.82
CA ILE A 31 -9.26 -12.14 2.46
C ILE A 31 -8.40 -13.06 3.33
N LEU A 32 -7.08 -12.83 3.43
CA LEU A 32 -6.19 -13.71 4.20
C LEU A 32 -6.49 -13.68 5.70
N VAL A 33 -6.76 -12.49 6.26
CA VAL A 33 -7.13 -12.37 7.68
C VAL A 33 -8.45 -13.11 7.96
N SER A 34 -9.45 -12.94 7.10
CA SER A 34 -10.74 -13.64 7.25
C SER A 34 -10.58 -15.16 7.13
N ALA A 35 -9.78 -15.65 6.18
CA ALA A 35 -9.51 -17.08 6.02
C ALA A 35 -8.83 -17.67 7.27
N LEU A 36 -7.87 -16.94 7.86
CA LEU A 36 -7.19 -17.36 9.08
C LEU A 36 -8.12 -17.38 10.30
N PHE A 37 -9.08 -16.47 10.38
CA PHE A 37 -10.13 -16.54 11.42
C PHE A 37 -11.02 -17.76 11.27
N VAL A 38 -11.42 -18.10 10.05
CA VAL A 38 -12.20 -19.33 9.79
C VAL A 38 -11.42 -20.58 10.20
N LEU A 39 -10.12 -20.64 9.89
CA LEU A 39 -9.25 -21.74 10.31
C LEU A 39 -9.08 -21.80 11.83
N ALA A 40 -8.87 -20.65 12.48
CA ALA A 40 -8.78 -20.57 13.93
C ALA A 40 -10.03 -21.11 14.62
N ALA A 41 -11.22 -20.76 14.11
CA ALA A 41 -12.50 -21.22 14.64
C ALA A 41 -12.71 -22.73 14.40
N LYS A 42 -12.36 -23.22 13.21
CA LYS A 42 -12.53 -24.64 12.84
C LYS A 42 -11.63 -25.56 13.65
N ASP A 43 -10.36 -25.22 13.79
CA ASP A 43 -9.37 -26.05 14.46
C ASP A 43 -9.21 -25.72 15.96
N SER A 44 -10.00 -24.77 16.47
CA SER A 44 -9.93 -24.23 17.85
C SER A 44 -8.50 -23.84 18.26
N ASN A 45 -7.72 -23.31 17.30
CA ASN A 45 -6.31 -23.08 17.46
C ASN A 45 -5.98 -21.58 17.34
N ILE A 46 -5.67 -20.97 18.49
CA ILE A 46 -5.34 -19.56 18.62
C ILE A 46 -4.06 -19.15 17.85
N TYR A 47 -3.18 -20.10 17.52
CA TYR A 47 -1.99 -19.81 16.71
C TYR A 47 -2.34 -19.29 15.31
N PHE A 48 -3.51 -19.64 14.74
CA PHE A 48 -3.96 -19.06 13.47
C PHE A 48 -4.37 -17.59 13.58
N ILE A 49 -4.84 -17.14 14.75
CA ILE A 49 -5.12 -15.71 15.00
C ILE A 49 -3.79 -14.94 15.09
N LEU A 50 -2.78 -15.51 15.78
CA LEU A 50 -1.43 -14.95 15.80
C LEU A 50 -0.82 -14.87 14.40
N LEU A 51 -1.04 -15.89 13.58
CA LEU A 51 -0.58 -15.90 12.18
C LEU A 51 -1.23 -14.79 11.34
N ALA A 52 -2.44 -14.33 11.67
CA ALA A 52 -3.13 -13.27 10.93
C ALA A 52 -2.45 -11.89 11.02
N TYR A 53 -1.62 -11.64 12.05
CA TYR A 53 -0.80 -10.43 12.09
C TYR A 53 0.25 -10.38 11.00
N PHE A 54 0.76 -11.53 10.55
CA PHE A 54 1.80 -11.59 9.54
C PHE A 54 1.36 -10.96 8.20
N PRO A 55 0.28 -11.42 7.54
CA PRO A 55 -0.18 -10.77 6.30
C PRO A 55 -0.68 -9.35 6.55
N ALA A 56 -1.31 -9.05 7.69
CA ALA A 56 -1.79 -7.70 8.00
C ALA A 56 -0.64 -6.67 8.05
N LEU A 57 0.47 -6.99 8.72
CA LEU A 57 1.62 -6.12 8.82
C LEU A 57 2.44 -6.08 7.52
N ALA A 58 2.65 -7.24 6.88
CA ALA A 58 3.39 -7.31 5.63
C ALA A 58 2.72 -6.48 4.53
N PHE A 59 1.40 -6.60 4.36
CA PHE A 59 0.67 -5.82 3.38
C PHE A 59 0.58 -4.34 3.74
N TRP A 60 0.53 -3.98 5.02
CA TRP A 60 0.58 -2.57 5.42
C TRP A 60 1.89 -1.90 4.96
N ILE A 61 3.01 -2.57 5.21
CA ILE A 61 4.35 -2.07 4.84
C ILE A 61 4.47 -1.94 3.30
N LEU A 62 4.00 -2.95 2.56
CA LEU A 62 4.01 -2.94 1.09
C LEU A 62 3.08 -1.88 0.51
N ASP A 63 1.88 -1.70 1.05
CA ASP A 63 0.93 -0.67 0.61
C ASP A 63 1.52 0.74 0.82
N GLY A 64 2.22 0.94 1.94
CA GLY A 64 3.00 2.14 2.20
C GLY A 64 4.08 2.40 1.14
N TYR A 65 4.72 1.35 0.63
CA TYR A 65 5.71 1.45 -0.44
C TYR A 65 5.08 1.85 -1.78
N PHE A 66 3.97 1.22 -2.18
CA PHE A 66 3.27 1.56 -3.42
C PHE A 66 2.74 3.00 -3.40
N LEU A 67 2.16 3.44 -2.27
CA LEU A 67 1.72 4.82 -2.12
C LEU A 67 2.89 5.82 -2.15
N TRP A 68 4.05 5.45 -1.61
CA TRP A 68 5.25 6.30 -1.67
C TRP A 68 5.76 6.43 -3.11
N GLN A 69 5.86 5.31 -3.84
CA GLN A 69 6.22 5.31 -5.26
C GLN A 69 5.24 6.12 -6.11
N GLU A 70 3.94 5.96 -5.88
CA GLU A 70 2.90 6.74 -6.57
C GLU A 70 3.12 8.25 -6.40
N ARG A 71 3.44 8.71 -5.18
CA ARG A 71 3.72 10.12 -4.90
C ARG A 71 4.97 10.62 -5.63
N LEU A 72 6.02 9.80 -5.75
CA LEU A 72 7.22 10.13 -6.54
C LEU A 72 6.89 10.27 -8.02
N PHE A 73 6.13 9.33 -8.60
CA PHE A 73 5.72 9.43 -10.00
C PHE A 73 4.79 10.62 -10.26
N ARG A 74 3.95 11.01 -9.29
CA ARG A 74 3.17 12.26 -9.37
C ARG A 74 4.08 13.50 -9.45
N LYS A 75 5.21 13.53 -8.73
CA LYS A 75 6.22 14.61 -8.84
C LYS A 75 6.91 14.62 -10.20
N LEU A 76 7.27 13.44 -10.71
CA LEU A 76 7.82 13.31 -12.06
C LEU A 76 6.82 13.82 -13.12
N TYR A 77 5.55 13.44 -13.00
CA TYR A 77 4.48 13.96 -13.87
C TYR A 77 4.39 15.50 -13.81
N ASP A 78 4.45 16.07 -12.61
CA ASP A 78 4.45 17.52 -12.40
C ASP A 78 5.66 18.24 -13.00
N LYS A 79 6.84 17.60 -13.04
CA LYS A 79 8.03 18.12 -13.73
C LYS A 79 7.82 18.09 -15.24
N VAL A 80 7.49 16.92 -15.80
CA VAL A 80 7.36 16.70 -17.25
C VAL A 80 6.29 17.59 -17.87
N ARG A 81 5.15 17.81 -17.19
CA ARG A 81 4.10 18.69 -17.75
C ARG A 81 4.57 20.13 -17.97
N LYS A 82 5.54 20.60 -17.18
CA LYS A 82 6.11 21.97 -17.24
C LYS A 82 7.31 22.10 -18.17
N MET A 83 7.95 21.00 -18.56
CA MET A 83 9.12 21.00 -19.46
C MET A 83 8.76 21.46 -20.87
N ASN A 84 9.70 21.98 -21.66
CA ASN A 84 9.42 22.23 -23.08
C ASN A 84 9.47 20.92 -23.86
N GLU A 85 8.82 20.89 -25.03
CA GLU A 85 8.78 19.69 -25.87
C GLU A 85 10.19 19.19 -26.27
N ALA A 86 11.12 20.11 -26.51
CA ALA A 86 12.49 19.80 -26.90
C ALA A 86 13.31 19.13 -25.79
N ASP A 87 12.88 19.28 -24.53
CA ASP A 87 13.61 18.79 -23.36
C ASP A 87 13.09 17.41 -22.89
N ILE A 88 12.09 16.84 -23.56
CA ILE A 88 11.48 15.56 -23.18
C ILE A 88 12.47 14.41 -23.47
N ASP A 89 12.92 13.74 -22.41
CA ASP A 89 13.93 12.69 -22.44
C ASP A 89 13.36 11.28 -22.20
N PHE A 90 12.05 11.17 -21.90
CA PHE A 90 11.37 9.93 -21.53
C PHE A 90 11.93 9.21 -20.29
N SER A 91 12.69 9.90 -19.45
CA SER A 91 13.23 9.31 -18.22
C SER A 91 12.10 8.91 -17.26
N MET A 92 12.27 7.76 -16.60
CA MET A 92 11.38 7.25 -15.54
C MET A 92 12.06 7.26 -14.16
N ASP A 93 13.22 7.91 -14.07
CA ASP A 93 13.90 8.04 -12.79
C ASP A 93 13.16 9.05 -11.89
N THR A 94 12.94 8.64 -10.63
CA THR A 94 12.28 9.44 -9.62
C THR A 94 13.20 9.81 -8.45
N SER A 95 14.48 9.43 -8.52
CA SER A 95 15.49 9.65 -7.48
C SER A 95 15.58 11.13 -7.05
N ASP A 96 15.51 12.06 -8.01
CA ASP A 96 15.49 13.51 -7.80
C ASP A 96 14.38 13.98 -6.84
N PHE A 97 13.25 13.26 -6.78
CA PHE A 97 12.06 13.67 -6.01
C PHE A 97 11.95 13.02 -4.63
N VAL A 98 12.90 12.17 -4.25
CA VAL A 98 12.88 11.50 -2.94
C VAL A 98 12.85 12.50 -1.78
N GLY A 99 13.48 13.67 -1.94
CA GLY A 99 13.43 14.77 -0.97
C GLY A 99 12.14 15.61 -0.99
N ASP A 100 11.38 15.57 -2.09
CA ASP A 100 10.17 16.37 -2.30
C ASP A 100 8.88 15.70 -1.79
N VAL A 101 8.99 14.44 -1.39
CA VAL A 101 7.89 13.62 -0.88
C VAL A 101 8.22 13.20 0.55
N GLU A 102 7.20 13.01 1.36
CA GLU A 102 7.37 12.39 2.67
C GLU A 102 8.10 11.05 2.55
N SER A 103 9.01 10.77 3.49
CA SER A 103 9.70 9.47 3.57
C SER A 103 8.70 8.31 3.57
N TRP A 104 9.09 7.18 2.98
CA TRP A 104 8.29 5.95 2.97
C TRP A 104 7.67 5.57 4.33
N CYS A 105 8.42 5.71 5.43
CA CYS A 105 7.91 5.46 6.77
C CYS A 105 6.72 6.36 7.13
N LYS A 106 6.83 7.68 6.91
CA LYS A 106 5.72 8.63 7.12
C LYS A 106 4.51 8.31 6.24
N VAL A 107 4.73 7.90 4.98
CA VAL A 107 3.65 7.50 4.06
C VAL A 107 2.94 6.24 4.55
N THR A 108 3.69 5.24 5.01
CA THR A 108 3.17 3.99 5.58
C THR A 108 2.27 4.27 6.79
N PHE A 109 2.63 5.24 7.62
CA PHE A 109 1.83 5.68 8.78
C PHE A 109 0.87 6.84 8.49
N SER A 110 0.56 7.12 7.21
CA SER A 110 -0.40 8.16 6.83
C SER A 110 -1.82 7.87 7.34
N LYS A 111 -2.67 8.90 7.41
CA LYS A 111 -4.02 8.79 8.00
C LYS A 111 -4.86 7.69 7.34
N THR A 112 -4.79 7.54 6.01
CA THR A 112 -5.58 6.56 5.25
C THR A 112 -5.13 5.13 5.54
N LEU A 113 -3.84 4.85 5.43
CA LEU A 113 -3.29 3.50 5.67
C LEU A 113 -3.43 3.10 7.14
N ARG A 114 -3.16 4.04 8.06
CA ARG A 114 -3.32 3.80 9.49
C ARG A 114 -4.77 3.49 9.86
N LEU A 115 -5.75 4.15 9.25
CA LEU A 115 -7.16 3.85 9.49
C LEU A 115 -7.50 2.45 8.98
N PHE A 116 -7.13 2.13 7.74
CA PHE A 116 -7.46 0.83 7.13
C PHE A 116 -6.79 -0.34 7.87
N TYR A 117 -5.46 -0.33 7.99
CA TYR A 117 -4.73 -1.40 8.66
C TYR A 117 -4.89 -1.37 10.18
N GLY A 118 -5.17 -0.20 10.76
CA GLY A 118 -5.53 -0.08 12.17
C GLY A 118 -6.85 -0.80 12.48
N VAL A 119 -7.84 -0.73 11.58
CA VAL A 119 -9.07 -1.52 11.72
C VAL A 119 -8.76 -3.02 11.60
N ILE A 120 -7.95 -3.45 10.64
CA ILE A 120 -7.57 -4.88 10.49
C ILE A 120 -6.82 -5.39 11.71
N VAL A 121 -5.80 -4.68 12.19
CA VAL A 121 -5.05 -5.06 13.38
C VAL A 121 -5.94 -5.03 14.62
N GLY A 122 -6.84 -4.03 14.72
CA GLY A 122 -7.83 -3.91 15.78
C GLY A 122 -8.80 -5.09 15.83
N THR A 123 -9.29 -5.56 14.67
CA THR A 123 -10.17 -6.74 14.64
C THR A 123 -9.44 -8.00 15.04
N ILE A 124 -8.18 -8.20 14.60
CA ILE A 124 -7.36 -9.33 15.06
C ILE A 124 -7.16 -9.27 16.58
N LEU A 125 -6.87 -8.10 17.15
CA LEU A 125 -6.73 -7.91 18.61
C LEU A 125 -8.02 -8.25 19.36
N ILE A 126 -9.17 -7.77 18.89
CA ILE A 126 -10.47 -8.06 19.52
C ILE A 126 -10.75 -9.56 19.50
N VAL A 127 -10.58 -10.23 18.36
CA VAL A 127 -10.79 -11.67 18.22
C VAL A 127 -9.83 -12.46 19.12
N MET A 128 -8.57 -12.05 19.21
CA MET A 128 -7.60 -12.66 20.10
C MET A 128 -8.02 -12.56 21.57
N VAL A 129 -8.45 -11.38 22.02
CA VAL A 129 -8.90 -11.17 23.40
C VAL A 129 -10.10 -12.06 23.71
N ILE A 130 -11.09 -12.12 22.82
CA ILE A 130 -12.27 -13.00 22.97
C ILE A 130 -11.85 -14.47 23.05
N ALA A 131 -10.92 -14.91 22.20
CA ALA A 131 -10.44 -16.28 22.18
C ALA A 131 -9.74 -16.66 23.48
N ILE A 132 -8.91 -15.77 24.05
CA ILE A 132 -8.23 -16.01 25.32
C ILE A 132 -9.24 -16.14 26.47
N PHE A 133 -10.21 -15.23 26.57
CA PHE A 133 -11.25 -15.29 27.61
C PHE A 133 -12.20 -16.48 27.47
N SER A 134 -12.30 -17.09 26.29
CA SER A 134 -13.12 -18.29 26.08
C SER A 134 -12.39 -19.59 26.46
N VAL A 135 -11.06 -19.55 26.59
CA VAL A 135 -10.21 -20.71 26.90
C VAL A 135 -9.81 -20.76 28.39
N CYS A 136 -9.82 -19.61 29.09
CA CYS A 136 -9.67 -19.51 30.54
C CYS A 136 -11.00 -19.74 31.26
#